data_AF-A0A3A4W5Z1-F1
#
_entry.id   AF-A0A3A4W5Z1-F1
#
_cell.length_a   1.000
_cell.length_b   1.000
_cell.length_c   1.000
_cell.angle_alpha   90.00
_cell.angle_beta   90.00
_cell.angle_gamma   90.00
#
_symmetry.space_group_name_H-M   'P 1'
#
loop_
_entity.id
_entity.type
_entity.pdbx_description
1 polymer ?
#
loop_
_entity_poly.entity_id
_entity_poly.type
_entity_poly.pdbx_seq_one_letter_code
_entity_poly.pdbx_strand_id
1 'polypeptide(L)'
;MDLPGGRRPGQTDVLALMRSPRGVAAVAVEGKVDEAFGPTVGEKRGEASAGVDERLSWLIDFLEFPACPDTIRYQLLHRTASALLAAQQFDAAAAVMLVHSFSPNSQWFDDFAEFVGLFGLESEVGRVQRVAHDVGMPLFLGWCQGDKRFRARL
;
A
#
# COMPACT_ATOMS: atom_id res chain seq x y z
N MET A 1 6.26 11.31 -2.52
CA MET A 1 6.80 10.79 -3.79
C MET A 1 5.99 11.37 -4.95
N ASP A 2 6.65 11.91 -5.97
CA ASP A 2 5.93 12.40 -7.15
C ASP A 2 5.41 11.22 -7.98
N LEU A 3 4.13 11.26 -8.32
CA LEU A 3 3.45 10.21 -9.08
C LEU A 3 2.80 10.84 -10.33
N PRO A 4 2.92 10.23 -11.53
CA PRO A 4 2.45 10.80 -12.80
C PRO A 4 1.00 11.28 -12.75
N GLY A 5 0.67 12.37 -13.46
CA GLY A 5 -0.71 12.85 -13.62
C GLY A 5 -1.26 13.73 -12.48
N GLY A 6 -0.44 14.41 -11.67
CA GLY A 6 -0.99 15.22 -10.56
C GLY A 6 -0.01 16.14 -9.88
N ARG A 7 -0.59 16.98 -9.02
CA ARG A 7 0.02 18.25 -8.60
C ARG A 7 0.65 18.21 -7.22
N ARG A 8 0.48 17.12 -6.46
CA ARG A 8 0.99 16.99 -5.09
C ARG A 8 1.71 15.65 -4.92
N PRO A 9 2.85 15.61 -4.21
CA PRO A 9 3.52 14.36 -3.89
C PRO A 9 2.61 13.45 -3.06
N GLY A 10 2.68 12.15 -3.33
CA GLY A 10 2.12 11.12 -2.48
C GLY A 10 2.72 11.18 -1.08
N GLN A 11 1.83 11.18 -0.08
CA GLN A 11 2.19 11.14 1.34
C GLN A 11 2.10 9.69 1.85
N THR A 12 2.72 9.40 2.99
CA THR A 12 2.50 8.19 3.79
C THR A 12 2.50 8.66 5.24
N ASP A 13 1.74 8.01 6.12
CA ASP A 13 1.62 8.50 7.50
C ASP A 13 2.95 8.37 8.24
N VAL A 14 3.67 7.27 8.03
CA VAL A 14 5.03 7.08 8.53
C VAL A 14 5.90 6.44 7.44
N LEU A 15 7.12 6.95 7.30
CA LEU A 15 8.20 6.30 6.57
C LEU A 15 9.36 6.02 7.54
N ALA A 16 9.77 4.76 7.64
CA ALA A 16 10.92 4.35 8.44
C ALA A 16 11.97 3.67 7.57
N LEU A 17 13.24 3.99 7.79
CA LEU A 17 14.37 3.26 7.22
C LEU A 17 14.94 2.33 8.28
N MET A 18 14.88 1.03 8.02
CA MET A 18 15.31 0.01 8.96
C MET A 18 16.55 -0.70 8.42
N ARG A 19 17.59 -0.86 9.24
CA ARG A 19 18.80 -1.58 8.84
C ARG A 19 18.69 -3.05 9.27
N SER A 20 19.04 -3.94 8.35
CA SER A 20 19.19 -5.37 8.59
C SER A 20 20.56 -5.86 8.08
N PRO A 21 20.98 -7.09 8.40
CA PRO A 21 22.15 -7.70 7.78
C PRO A 21 22.07 -7.83 6.25
N ARG A 22 20.86 -7.75 5.66
CA ARG A 22 20.62 -7.81 4.22
C ARG A 22 20.55 -6.43 3.54
N GLY A 23 20.74 -5.35 4.29
CA GLY A 23 20.64 -3.98 3.80
C GLY A 23 19.53 -3.17 4.48
N VAL A 24 19.27 -1.99 3.93
CA VAL A 24 18.20 -1.09 4.39
C VAL A 24 16.86 -1.57 3.82
N ALA A 25 15.80 -1.54 4.62
CA ALA A 25 14.43 -1.68 4.17
C ALA A 25 13.72 -0.34 4.36
N ALA A 26 13.00 0.13 3.35
CA ALA A 26 12.10 1.27 3.48
C ALA A 26 10.70 0.76 3.84
N VAL A 27 10.19 1.19 4.99
CA VAL A 27 8.90 0.77 5.54
C VAL A 27 7.95 1.95 5.51
N ALA A 28 6.97 1.91 4.62
CA ALA A 28 5.85 2.83 4.59
C ALA A 28 4.70 2.25 5.41
N VAL A 29 4.13 3.06 6.30
CA VAL A 29 2.98 2.69 7.13
C VAL A 29 1.83 3.63 6.83
N GLU A 30 0.66 3.03 6.59
CA GLU A 30 -0.63 3.70 6.51
C GLU A 30 -1.45 3.39 7.77
N GLY A 31 -1.89 4.42 8.49
CA GLY A 31 -2.83 4.29 9.58
C GLY A 31 -4.26 4.17 9.08
N LYS A 32 -5.04 3.28 9.69
CA LYS A 32 -6.49 3.20 9.48
C LYS A 32 -7.24 3.05 10.78
N VAL A 33 -8.24 3.89 11.02
CA VAL A 33 -9.11 3.73 12.20
C VAL A 33 -10.42 3.07 11.78
N ASP A 34 -11.35 3.87 11.28
CA ASP A 34 -12.70 3.44 10.91
C ASP A 34 -13.08 3.95 9.52
N GLU A 35 -12.30 4.86 8.94
CA GLU A 35 -12.44 5.37 7.59
C GLU A 35 -11.94 4.40 6.51
N ALA A 36 -12.66 4.31 5.40
CA ALA A 36 -12.29 3.47 4.26
C ALA A 36 -10.97 3.93 3.60
N PHE A 37 -10.42 3.09 2.73
CA PHE A 37 -9.28 3.43 1.86
C PHE A 37 -9.61 4.42 0.71
N GLY A 38 -10.67 5.21 0.87
CA GLY A 38 -11.18 6.08 -0.19
C GLY A 38 -11.77 5.29 -1.36
N PRO A 39 -11.74 5.87 -2.58
CA PRO A 39 -12.47 5.31 -3.71
C PRO A 39 -11.86 4.02 -4.24
N THR A 40 -12.68 3.21 -4.88
CA THR A 40 -12.23 2.05 -5.65
C THR A 40 -11.64 2.47 -6.99
N VAL A 41 -10.96 1.53 -7.67
CA VAL A 41 -10.46 1.71 -9.03
C VAL A 41 -11.62 1.99 -9.99
N GLY A 42 -12.76 1.30 -9.85
CA GLY A 42 -13.95 1.55 -10.67
C GLY A 42 -14.52 2.95 -10.50
N GLU A 43 -14.64 3.42 -9.25
CA GLU A 43 -15.04 4.80 -8.96
C GLU A 43 -14.08 5.81 -9.57
N LYS A 44 -12.76 5.54 -9.51
CA LYS A 44 -11.73 6.38 -10.14
C LYS A 44 -11.84 6.41 -11.66
N ARG A 45 -12.01 5.26 -12.32
CA ARG A 45 -12.25 5.21 -13.77
C ARG A 45 -13.51 6.02 -14.16
N GLY A 46 -14.54 6.00 -13.32
CA GLY A 46 -15.76 6.76 -13.50
C GLY A 46 -15.58 8.29 -13.47
N GLU A 47 -14.48 8.81 -12.93
CA GLU A 47 -14.17 10.26 -12.96
C GLU A 47 -13.84 10.76 -14.37
N ALA A 48 -13.57 9.86 -15.33
CA ALA A 48 -13.35 10.15 -16.76
C ALA A 48 -12.38 11.32 -17.03
N SER A 49 -11.30 11.39 -16.25
CA SER A 49 -10.28 12.43 -16.40
C SER A 49 -8.96 11.85 -16.89
N ALA A 50 -8.33 12.50 -17.87
CA ALA A 50 -7.08 12.02 -18.47
C ALA A 50 -5.96 11.79 -17.44
N GLY A 51 -5.88 12.62 -16.40
CA GLY A 51 -4.88 12.46 -15.34
C GLY A 51 -5.16 11.29 -14.38
N VAL A 52 -6.43 10.88 -14.24
CA VAL A 52 -6.77 9.66 -13.48
C VAL A 52 -6.43 8.43 -14.32
N ASP A 53 -6.76 8.43 -15.61
CA ASP A 53 -6.44 7.31 -16.51
C ASP A 53 -4.93 7.10 -16.63
N GLU A 54 -4.16 8.17 -16.86
CA GLU A 54 -2.69 8.12 -16.91
C GLU A 54 -2.11 7.54 -15.62
N ARG A 55 -2.57 8.03 -14.46
CA ARG A 55 -2.06 7.56 -13.17
C ARG A 55 -2.47 6.13 -12.88
N LEU A 56 -3.71 5.73 -13.18
CA LEU A 56 -4.17 4.36 -12.98
C LEU A 56 -3.38 3.39 -13.85
N SER A 57 -3.20 3.72 -15.15
CA SER A 57 -2.38 2.90 -16.05
C SER A 57 -0.97 2.76 -15.50
N TRP A 58 -0.33 3.88 -15.13
CA TRP A 58 1.01 3.86 -14.56
C TRP A 58 1.08 3.01 -13.28
N LEU A 59 0.11 3.11 -12.37
CA LEU A 59 0.09 2.32 -11.13
C LEU A 59 -0.05 0.82 -11.39
N ILE A 60 -0.93 0.45 -12.32
CA ILE A 60 -1.18 -0.95 -12.69
C ILE A 60 0.07 -1.54 -13.34
N ASP A 61 0.69 -0.80 -14.28
CA ASP A 61 1.92 -1.20 -14.96
C ASP A 61 3.10 -1.29 -13.99
N PHE A 62 3.26 -0.29 -13.11
CA PHE A 62 4.35 -0.21 -12.14
C PHE A 62 4.29 -1.31 -11.08
N LEU A 63 3.08 -1.75 -10.70
CA LEU A 63 2.87 -2.86 -9.77
C LEU A 63 2.81 -4.22 -10.47
N GLU A 64 3.05 -4.25 -11.79
CA GLU A 64 3.11 -5.45 -12.62
C GLU A 64 1.81 -6.27 -12.61
N PHE A 65 0.65 -5.60 -12.46
CA PHE A 65 -0.64 -6.26 -12.49
C PHE A 65 -1.13 -6.46 -13.93
N PRO A 66 -1.50 -7.68 -14.35
CA PRO A 66 -2.04 -7.92 -15.70
C PRO A 66 -3.42 -7.28 -15.88
N ALA A 67 -4.19 -7.19 -14.79
CA ALA A 67 -5.45 -6.47 -14.71
C ALA A 67 -5.72 -6.09 -13.25
N CYS A 68 -6.44 -4.99 -13.02
CA CYS A 68 -6.85 -4.56 -11.70
C CYS A 68 -8.38 -4.48 -11.62
N PRO A 69 -9.04 -5.31 -10.79
CA PRO A 69 -10.48 -5.28 -10.59
C PRO A 69 -10.96 -3.91 -10.08
N ASP A 70 -12.18 -3.54 -10.47
CA ASP A 70 -12.79 -2.24 -10.11
C ASP A 70 -13.14 -2.13 -8.62
N THR A 71 -13.20 -3.26 -7.90
CA THR A 71 -13.43 -3.36 -6.45
C THR A 71 -12.23 -2.90 -5.64
N ILE A 72 -11.02 -2.97 -6.19
CA ILE A 72 -9.78 -2.70 -5.47
C ILE A 72 -9.71 -1.23 -5.05
N ARG A 73 -9.27 -0.99 -3.81
CA ARG A 73 -9.08 0.36 -3.29
C ARG A 73 -7.89 1.05 -3.94
N TYR A 74 -8.15 2.16 -4.61
CA TYR A 74 -7.15 2.95 -5.32
C TYR A 74 -5.97 3.36 -4.41
N GLN A 75 -6.26 3.68 -3.15
CA GLN A 75 -5.24 4.07 -2.18
C GLN A 75 -4.20 2.96 -1.93
N LEU A 76 -4.58 1.68 -1.99
CA LEU A 76 -3.66 0.57 -1.75
C LEU A 76 -2.61 0.43 -2.86
N LEU A 77 -3.01 0.63 -4.13
CA LEU A 77 -2.08 0.70 -5.25
C LEU A 77 -1.10 1.86 -5.03
N HIS A 78 -1.64 3.03 -4.74
CA HIS A 78 -0.87 4.25 -4.60
C HIS A 78 0.14 4.19 -3.43
N ARG A 79 -0.26 3.66 -2.26
CA ARG A 79 0.63 3.52 -1.10
C ARG A 79 1.71 2.48 -1.34
N THR A 80 1.39 1.37 -2.00
CA THR A 80 2.37 0.35 -2.36
C THR A 80 3.40 0.89 -3.35
N ALA A 81 2.95 1.58 -4.40
CA ALA A 81 3.85 2.23 -5.34
C ALA A 81 4.73 3.29 -4.66
N SER A 82 4.16 4.07 -3.73
CA SER A 82 4.92 5.05 -2.94
C SER A 82 6.00 4.40 -2.07
N ALA A 83 5.73 3.22 -1.48
CA ALA A 83 6.70 2.46 -0.69
C ALA A 83 7.87 1.97 -1.56
N LEU A 84 7.58 1.43 -2.75
CA LEU A 84 8.59 1.01 -3.72
C LEU A 84 9.45 2.17 -4.20
N LEU A 85 8.84 3.30 -4.58
CA LEU A 85 9.59 4.49 -4.98
C LEU A 85 10.45 5.02 -3.84
N ALA A 86 9.95 5.01 -2.59
CA ALA A 86 10.74 5.45 -1.44
C ALA A 86 11.94 4.52 -1.22
N ALA A 87 11.75 3.21 -1.35
CA ALA A 87 12.84 2.25 -1.28
C ALA A 87 13.90 2.51 -2.38
N GLN A 88 13.48 2.80 -3.61
CA GLN A 88 14.39 3.18 -4.69
C GLN A 88 15.16 4.47 -4.36
N GLN A 89 14.46 5.49 -3.85
CA GLN A 89 15.08 6.78 -3.50
C GLN A 89 16.18 6.64 -2.44
N PHE A 90 16.01 5.71 -1.50
CA PHE A 90 16.96 5.48 -0.42
C PHE A 90 17.93 4.33 -0.68
N ASP A 91 17.99 3.82 -1.91
CA ASP A 91 18.82 2.65 -2.29
C ASP A 91 18.63 1.47 -1.32
N ALA A 92 17.36 1.25 -0.94
CA ALA A 92 16.98 0.20 -0.02
C ALA A 92 16.95 -1.15 -0.73
N ALA A 93 17.33 -2.20 -0.01
CA ALA A 93 17.31 -3.59 -0.47
C ALA A 93 15.89 -4.19 -0.50
N ALA A 94 14.91 -3.53 0.12
CA ALA A 94 13.51 -3.96 0.12
C ALA A 94 12.55 -2.81 0.40
N ALA A 95 11.33 -2.96 -0.12
CA ALA A 95 10.18 -2.13 0.23
C ALA A 95 9.21 -2.90 1.13
N VAL A 96 8.63 -2.23 2.11
CA VAL A 96 7.59 -2.77 2.97
C VAL A 96 6.42 -1.78 3.00
N MET A 97 5.21 -2.23 2.68
CA MET A 97 3.98 -1.47 2.88
C MET A 97 3.16 -2.14 3.97
N LEU A 98 2.95 -1.42 5.07
CA LEU A 98 2.14 -1.88 6.19
C LEU A 98 0.88 -1.04 6.31
N VAL A 99 -0.24 -1.69 6.55
CA VAL A 99 -1.42 -1.04 7.11
C VAL A 99 -1.41 -1.27 8.62
N HIS A 100 -1.40 -0.20 9.41
CA HIS A 100 -1.61 -0.26 10.85
C HIS A 100 -3.06 0.09 11.18
N SER A 101 -3.84 -0.93 11.53
CA SER A 101 -5.24 -0.75 11.92
C SER A 101 -5.38 -0.43 13.39
N PHE A 102 -5.93 0.75 13.68
CA PHE A 102 -6.42 1.14 14.98
C PHE A 102 -7.88 0.74 15.18
N SER A 103 -8.49 -0.08 14.31
CA SER A 103 -9.87 -0.58 14.47
C SER A 103 -9.94 -1.73 15.48
N PRO A 104 -11.02 -1.92 16.27
CA PRO A 104 -11.13 -3.08 17.17
C PRO A 104 -11.42 -4.38 16.43
N ASN A 105 -12.03 -4.25 15.24
CA ASN A 105 -12.62 -5.34 14.48
C ASN A 105 -11.92 -5.48 13.11
N SER A 106 -10.70 -4.94 12.97
CA SER A 106 -9.95 -4.93 11.71
C SER A 106 -10.78 -4.41 10.52
N GLN A 107 -11.52 -3.31 10.70
CA GLN A 107 -12.28 -2.72 9.60
C GLN A 107 -11.36 -2.50 8.39
N TRP A 108 -11.87 -2.83 7.20
CA TRP A 108 -11.18 -2.73 5.91
C TRP A 108 -10.07 -3.76 5.67
N PHE A 109 -9.96 -4.79 6.51
CA PHE A 109 -9.04 -5.90 6.25
C PHE A 109 -9.40 -6.66 4.97
N ASP A 110 -10.69 -6.84 4.67
CA ASP A 110 -11.12 -7.57 3.46
C ASP A 110 -10.69 -6.83 2.18
N ASP A 111 -10.76 -5.50 2.14
CA ASP A 111 -10.24 -4.72 1.00
C ASP A 111 -8.71 -4.87 0.86
N PHE A 112 -7.99 -4.92 1.98
CA PHE A 112 -6.54 -5.18 1.98
C PHE A 112 -6.24 -6.61 1.52
N ALA A 113 -7.01 -7.58 1.97
CA ALA A 113 -6.87 -8.99 1.60
C ALA A 113 -7.12 -9.20 0.10
N GLU A 114 -8.16 -8.59 -0.44
CA GLU A 114 -8.46 -8.62 -1.87
C GLU A 114 -7.30 -8.01 -2.69
N PHE A 115 -6.75 -6.88 -2.26
CA PHE A 115 -5.58 -6.26 -2.87
C PHE A 115 -4.33 -7.15 -2.81
N VAL A 116 -4.03 -7.73 -1.65
CA VAL A 116 -2.90 -8.66 -1.48
C VAL A 116 -3.09 -9.91 -2.35
N GLY A 117 -4.33 -10.34 -2.57
CA GLY A 117 -4.71 -11.41 -3.48
C GLY A 117 -4.27 -11.17 -4.93
N LEU A 118 -4.14 -9.91 -5.38
CA LEU A 118 -3.62 -9.60 -6.72
C LEU A 118 -2.17 -10.04 -6.91
N PHE A 119 -1.41 -10.18 -5.82
CA PHE A 119 -0.05 -10.73 -5.81
C PHE A 119 0.00 -12.25 -5.63
N GLY A 120 -1.16 -12.92 -5.64
CA GLY A 120 -1.27 -14.37 -5.41
C GLY A 120 -1.04 -14.79 -3.95
N LEU A 121 -1.26 -13.88 -3.00
CA LEU A 121 -1.06 -14.12 -1.57
C LEU A 121 -2.40 -14.16 -0.82
N GLU A 122 -2.48 -15.00 0.21
CA GLU A 122 -3.54 -14.95 1.22
C GLU A 122 -3.05 -14.14 2.42
N SER A 123 -3.65 -12.97 2.66
CA SER A 123 -3.24 -12.10 3.76
C SER A 123 -3.72 -12.60 5.12
N GLU A 124 -2.93 -12.33 6.17
CA GLU A 124 -3.29 -12.66 7.56
C GLU A 124 -3.04 -11.46 8.50
N VAL A 125 -3.97 -11.21 9.42
CA VAL A 125 -3.81 -10.15 10.44
C VAL A 125 -2.60 -10.46 11.31
N GLY A 126 -1.71 -9.47 11.47
CA GLY A 126 -0.50 -9.59 12.27
C GLY A 126 0.68 -10.23 11.55
N ARG A 127 0.53 -10.59 10.27
CA ARG A 127 1.58 -11.22 9.47
C ARG A 127 2.06 -10.29 8.36
N VAL A 128 3.38 -10.24 8.18
CA VAL A 128 4.02 -9.60 7.03
C VAL A 128 4.46 -10.69 6.07
N GLN A 129 4.08 -10.55 4.80
CA GLN A 129 4.32 -11.54 3.76
C GLN A 129 5.12 -10.92 2.61
N ARG A 130 6.08 -11.68 2.08
CA ARG A 130 6.82 -11.30 0.88
C ARG A 130 6.01 -11.66 -0.35
N VAL A 131 5.93 -10.75 -1.32
CA VAL A 131 5.43 -11.06 -2.67
C VAL A 131 6.33 -12.12 -3.32
N ALA A 132 5.74 -13.06 -4.05
CA ALA A 132 6.49 -14.20 -4.58
C ALA A 132 7.60 -13.75 -5.56
N HIS A 133 7.25 -12.83 -6.46
CA HIS A 133 8.17 -12.16 -7.38
C HIS A 133 8.62 -10.80 -6.82
N ASP A 134 9.69 -10.26 -7.37
CA ASP A 134 10.15 -8.92 -7.07
C ASP A 134 9.43 -7.92 -7.98
N VAL A 135 9.00 -6.78 -7.43
CA VAL A 135 8.41 -5.67 -8.19
C VAL A 135 9.48 -4.60 -8.31
N GLY A 136 10.44 -4.82 -9.20
CA GLY A 136 11.74 -4.13 -9.24
C GLY A 136 12.67 -4.41 -8.05
N MET A 137 12.13 -4.81 -6.90
CA MET A 137 12.84 -5.23 -5.68
C MET A 137 11.93 -6.10 -4.79
N PRO A 138 12.48 -6.74 -3.74
CA PRO A 138 11.66 -7.44 -2.75
C PRO A 138 10.61 -6.52 -2.12
N LEU A 139 9.34 -6.91 -2.26
CA LEU A 139 8.18 -6.24 -1.67
C LEU A 139 7.57 -7.08 -0.55
N PHE A 140 7.30 -6.44 0.57
CA PHE A 140 6.60 -7.04 1.70
C PHE A 140 5.32 -6.26 2.00
N LEU A 141 4.23 -6.98 2.24
CA LEU A 141 2.91 -6.43 2.56
C LEU A 141 2.46 -6.98 3.91
N GLY A 142 1.82 -6.16 4.73
CA GLY A 142 1.31 -6.64 6.01
C GLY A 142 0.21 -5.80 6.62
N TRP A 143 -0.65 -6.45 7.39
CA TRP A 143 -1.66 -5.81 8.22
C TRP A 143 -1.28 -5.94 9.69
N CYS A 144 -1.06 -4.82 10.36
CA CYS A 144 -0.75 -4.76 11.77
C CYS A 144 -1.98 -4.34 12.58
N GLN A 145 -2.36 -5.14 13.58
CA GLN A 145 -3.41 -4.77 14.52
C GLN A 145 -2.82 -3.93 15.66
N GLY A 146 -3.35 -2.72 15.82
CA GLY A 146 -2.98 -1.84 16.92
C GLY A 146 -3.41 -2.40 18.28
N ASP A 147 -2.54 -2.23 19.27
CA ASP A 147 -2.78 -2.71 20.63
C ASP A 147 -3.90 -1.90 21.29
N LYS A 148 -4.90 -2.63 21.82
CA LYS A 148 -6.09 -2.06 22.46
C LYS A 148 -5.75 -1.14 23.64
N ARG A 149 -4.62 -1.33 24.31
CA ARG A 149 -4.18 -0.53 25.46
C ARG A 149 -3.95 0.93 25.13
N PHE A 150 -3.49 1.24 23.90
CA PHE A 150 -3.20 2.62 23.48
C PHE A 150 -4.40 3.34 22.85
N ARG A 151 -5.62 2.78 23.01
CA ARG A 151 -6.85 3.31 22.42
C ARG A 151 -7.77 4.03 23.41
N ALA A 152 -7.46 3.96 24.71
CA ALA A 152 -8.14 4.78 25.70
C ALA A 152 -7.70 6.24 25.51
N ARG A 153 -8.67 7.11 25.22
CA ARG A 153 -8.46 8.56 25.16
C ARG A 153 -7.91 9.06 26.51
N LEU A 154 -6.89 9.92 26.43
CA LEU A 154 -6.81 11.08 27.34
C LEU A 154 -7.97 12.03 27.03
#